data_AF-A0A3M1FPX4-F1
#
_entry.id   AF-A0A3M1FPX4-F1
#
_cell.length_a   1.000
_cell.length_b   1.000
_cell.length_c   1.000
_cell.angle_alpha   90.00
_cell.angle_beta   90.00
_cell.angle_gamma   90.00
#
_symmetry.space_group_name_H-M   'P 1'
#
loop_
_entity.id
_entity.type
_entity.pdbx_description
1 polymer ?
#
loop_
_entity_poly.entity_id
_entity_poly.type
_entity_poly.pdbx_seq_one_letter_code
_entity_poly.pdbx_strand_id
1 'polypeptide(L)'
;GVSEVTLFRKYGSKAELVTRAIQFIAEEMNFESVVHYSGDVYQDLLGIVTRYKTLTERYGQFMAVLIPEMHRHPELRTGMARPLRVMQTIGELIQRYQQEGVLRAEPPLHAAAALLGPLVFFAMARNTHFAAQIPPVNLEAHVQAYLEGRRVRSG
;
A
#
# COMPACT_ATOMS: atom_id res chain seq x y z
N GLY A 1 -10.29 26.30 11.22
CA GLY A 1 -10.92 25.05 11.70
C GLY A 1 -12.40 25.11 11.38
N VAL A 2 -12.96 24.07 10.79
CA VAL A 2 -14.40 23.97 10.51
C VAL A 2 -15.08 23.35 11.74
N SER A 3 -16.21 23.91 12.16
CA SER A 3 -16.99 23.39 13.30
C SER A 3 -17.48 21.96 13.05
N GLU A 4 -17.48 21.14 14.11
CA GLU A 4 -18.00 19.77 14.10
C GLU A 4 -19.47 19.72 13.62
N VAL A 5 -20.25 20.75 13.97
CA VAL A 5 -21.64 20.93 13.51
C VAL A 5 -21.71 21.10 12.00
N THR A 6 -20.76 21.80 11.39
CA THR A 6 -20.69 22.02 9.93
C THR A 6 -20.29 20.73 9.20
N LEU A 7 -19.43 19.90 9.81
CA LEU A 7 -19.07 18.58 9.29
C LEU A 7 -20.26 17.61 9.37
N PHE A 8 -20.96 17.52 10.49
CA PHE A 8 -22.13 16.66 10.64
C PHE A 8 -23.31 17.09 9.77
N ARG A 9 -23.53 18.40 9.57
CA ARG A 9 -24.56 18.89 8.63
C ARG A 9 -24.27 18.53 7.17
N LYS A 10 -23.00 18.51 6.77
CA LYS A 10 -22.59 18.26 5.38
C LYS A 10 -22.50 16.76 5.06
N TYR A 11 -22.14 15.93 6.04
CA TYR A 11 -21.82 14.52 5.82
C TYR A 11 -22.72 13.54 6.59
N GLY A 12 -23.71 14.00 7.36
CA GLY A 12 -24.72 13.17 8.02
C GLY A 12 -24.21 12.36 9.23
N SER A 13 -23.09 11.65 9.09
CA SER A 13 -22.48 10.82 10.14
C SER A 13 -20.94 10.77 10.05
N LYS A 14 -20.30 10.36 11.16
CA LYS A 14 -18.84 10.13 11.20
C LYS A 14 -18.41 9.04 10.21
N ALA A 15 -19.21 7.99 10.05
CA ALA A 15 -18.94 6.89 9.13
C ALA A 15 -18.96 7.34 7.65
N GLU A 16 -19.89 8.22 7.29
CA GLU A 16 -19.98 8.76 5.93
C GLU A 16 -18.83 9.72 5.63
N LEU A 17 -18.44 10.57 6.59
CA LEU A 17 -17.24 11.40 6.47
C LEU A 17 -15.98 10.55 6.24
N VAL A 18 -15.81 9.48 7.02
CA VAL A 18 -14.68 8.56 6.87
C VAL A 18 -14.71 7.84 5.52
N THR A 19 -15.88 7.40 5.08
CA THR A 19 -16.05 6.75 3.76
C THR A 19 -15.64 7.69 2.62
N ARG A 20 -16.04 8.96 2.69
CA ARG A 20 -15.64 9.99 1.70
C ARG A 20 -14.14 10.25 1.72
N ALA A 21 -13.52 10.26 2.90
CA ALA A 21 -12.06 10.39 3.01
C ALA A 21 -11.33 9.21 2.37
N ILE A 22 -11.82 7.98 2.56
CA ILE A 22 -11.26 6.78 1.90
C ILE A 22 -11.39 6.88 0.38
N GLN A 23 -12.55 7.32 -0.12
CA GLN A 23 -12.78 7.51 -1.56
C GLN A 23 -11.83 8.54 -2.16
N PHE A 24 -11.68 9.69 -1.50
CA PHE A 24 -10.74 10.75 -1.92
C PHE A 24 -9.30 10.22 -2.01
N ILE A 25 -8.85 9.50 -0.99
CA ILE A 25 -7.51 8.89 -0.99
C ILE A 25 -7.37 7.88 -2.14
N ALA A 26 -8.39 7.05 -2.37
CA ALA A 26 -8.36 6.07 -3.45
C ALA A 26 -8.31 6.70 -4.85
N GLU A 27 -8.97 7.86 -5.05
CA GLU A 27 -8.92 8.63 -6.30
C GLU A 27 -7.55 9.28 -6.50
N GLU A 28 -7.00 9.92 -5.46
CA GLU A 28 -5.68 10.56 -5.53
C GLU A 28 -4.56 9.55 -5.76
N MET A 29 -4.70 8.34 -5.22
CA MET A 29 -3.75 7.27 -5.43
C MET A 29 -3.69 6.79 -6.89
N ASN A 30 -4.70 7.13 -7.72
CA ASN A 30 -4.93 6.59 -9.05
C ASN A 30 -4.52 5.11 -9.13
N PHE A 31 -5.07 4.31 -8.22
CA PHE A 31 -4.61 2.97 -7.91
C PHE A 31 -4.52 2.03 -9.12
N GLU A 32 -5.40 2.26 -10.09
CA GLU A 32 -5.49 1.50 -11.33
C GLU A 32 -4.28 1.73 -12.26
N SER A 33 -3.51 2.80 -12.03
CA SER A 33 -2.27 3.13 -12.76
C SER A 33 -0.99 2.76 -12.01
N VAL A 34 -1.09 2.20 -10.80
CA VAL A 34 0.08 1.93 -9.93
C VAL A 34 0.97 0.83 -10.51
N VAL A 35 0.38 -0.11 -11.24
CA VAL A 35 1.05 -1.29 -11.75
C VAL A 35 1.17 -1.19 -13.25
N HIS A 36 2.40 -1.15 -13.73
CA HIS A 36 2.75 -1.23 -15.15
C HIS A 36 3.69 -2.41 -15.32
N TYR A 37 3.43 -3.24 -16.33
CA TYR A 37 4.33 -4.30 -16.73
C TYR A 37 5.17 -3.80 -17.92
N SER A 38 6.48 -3.65 -17.71
CA SER A 38 7.44 -3.26 -18.77
C SER A 38 8.32 -4.41 -19.24
N GLY A 39 8.37 -5.51 -18.48
CA GLY A 39 9.36 -6.58 -18.65
C GLY A 39 10.67 -6.35 -17.89
N ASP A 40 10.88 -5.16 -17.32
CA ASP A 40 11.95 -4.89 -16.36
C ASP A 40 11.41 -5.01 -14.93
N VAL A 41 11.61 -6.18 -14.32
CA VAL A 41 11.15 -6.46 -12.96
C VAL A 41 11.70 -5.47 -11.93
N TYR A 42 12.90 -4.94 -12.12
CA TYR A 42 13.46 -3.98 -11.18
C TYR A 42 12.74 -2.64 -11.28
N GLN A 43 12.57 -2.12 -12.49
CA GLN A 43 11.90 -0.84 -12.71
C GLN A 43 10.41 -0.89 -12.31
N ASP A 44 9.72 -1.98 -12.61
CA ASP A 44 8.31 -2.13 -12.27
C ASP A 44 8.12 -2.16 -10.74
N LEU A 45 8.92 -2.94 -10.01
CA LEU A 45 8.85 -3.00 -8.55
C LEU A 45 9.31 -1.68 -7.90
N LEU A 46 10.33 -1.02 -8.44
CA LEU A 46 10.80 0.28 -7.96
C LEU A 46 9.72 1.35 -8.13
N GLY A 47 9.04 1.37 -9.28
CA GLY A 47 7.91 2.26 -9.54
C GLY A 47 6.77 2.05 -8.53
N ILE A 48 6.45 0.79 -8.22
CA ILE A 48 5.44 0.45 -7.22
C ILE A 48 5.83 0.96 -5.84
N VAL A 49 7.02 0.62 -5.33
CA VAL A 49 7.41 1.01 -3.95
C VAL A 49 7.59 2.52 -3.81
N THR A 50 8.00 3.23 -4.87
CA THR A 50 8.14 4.70 -4.87
C THR A 50 6.79 5.39 -4.73
N ARG A 51 5.80 4.95 -5.52
CA ARG A 51 4.42 5.44 -5.40
C ARG A 51 3.85 5.11 -4.04
N TYR A 52 4.03 3.86 -3.59
CA TYR A 52 3.49 3.39 -2.31
C TYR A 52 4.12 4.13 -1.12
N LYS A 53 5.43 4.42 -1.16
CA LYS A 53 6.11 5.27 -0.16
C LYS A 53 5.40 6.61 -0.08
N THR A 54 5.34 7.36 -1.18
CA THR A 54 4.72 8.70 -1.24
C THR A 54 3.33 8.73 -0.60
N LEU A 55 2.53 7.71 -0.89
CA LEU A 55 1.17 7.59 -0.41
C LEU A 55 1.10 7.24 1.07
N THR A 56 1.96 6.33 1.53
CA THR A 56 2.04 5.99 2.95
C THR A 56 2.63 7.13 3.79
N GLU A 57 3.47 8.00 3.24
CA GLU A 57 3.91 9.21 3.94
C GLU A 57 2.76 10.19 4.16
N ARG A 58 1.83 10.28 3.19
CA ARG A 58 0.70 11.21 3.23
C ARG A 58 -0.49 10.66 4.02
N TYR A 59 -0.77 9.37 3.90
CA TYR A 59 -2.02 8.75 4.39
C TYR A 59 -1.82 7.54 5.31
N GLY A 60 -0.57 7.13 5.58
CA GLY A 60 -0.29 5.89 6.31
C GLY A 60 -0.90 5.82 7.71
N GLN A 61 -0.94 6.94 8.44
CA GLN A 61 -1.54 6.99 9.77
C GLN A 61 -3.06 6.87 9.74
N PHE A 62 -3.70 7.49 8.75
CA PHE A 62 -5.13 7.34 8.55
C PHE A 62 -5.48 5.87 8.29
N MET A 63 -4.72 5.20 7.43
CA MET A 63 -4.89 3.76 7.17
C MET A 63 -4.62 2.89 8.40
N ALA A 64 -3.61 3.25 9.21
CA ALA A 64 -3.28 2.56 10.47
C ALA A 64 -4.45 2.58 11.47
N VAL A 65 -5.15 3.72 11.55
CA VAL A 65 -6.34 3.89 12.41
C VAL A 65 -7.56 3.19 11.81
N LEU A 66 -7.72 3.19 10.49
CA LEU A 66 -8.89 2.59 9.83
C LEU A 66 -8.96 1.07 9.94
N ILE A 67 -7.83 0.37 9.77
CA ILE A 67 -7.79 -1.10 9.74
C ILE A 67 -8.44 -1.74 10.99
N PRO A 68 -8.11 -1.35 12.24
CA PRO A 68 -8.77 -1.92 13.41
C PRO A 68 -10.26 -1.55 13.52
N GLU A 69 -10.66 -0.39 13.02
CA GLU A 69 -12.04 0.09 13.07
C GLU A 69 -12.99 -0.66 12.11
N MET A 70 -12.46 -1.26 11.03
CA MET A 70 -13.24 -2.04 10.06
C MET A 70 -13.97 -3.25 10.66
N HIS A 71 -13.50 -3.78 11.79
CA HIS A 71 -14.21 -4.85 12.48
C HIS A 71 -15.50 -4.34 13.12
N ARG A 72 -15.45 -3.14 13.70
CA ARG A 72 -16.55 -2.50 14.43
C ARG A 72 -17.52 -1.76 13.52
N HIS A 73 -17.03 -1.33 12.34
CA HIS A 73 -17.76 -0.55 11.35
C HIS A 73 -17.70 -1.24 9.98
N PRO A 74 -18.59 -2.23 9.72
CA PRO A 74 -18.59 -2.99 8.46
C PRO A 74 -18.72 -2.12 7.20
N GLU A 75 -19.37 -0.97 7.29
CA GLU A 75 -19.49 0.02 6.22
C GLU A 75 -18.13 0.53 5.71
N LEU A 76 -17.10 0.56 6.57
CA LEU A 76 -15.74 0.94 6.17
C LEU A 76 -15.09 -0.12 5.26
N ARG A 77 -15.55 -1.37 5.30
CA ARG A 77 -15.01 -2.46 4.46
C ARG A 77 -15.29 -2.19 2.98
N THR A 78 -16.47 -1.66 2.66
CA THR A 78 -16.83 -1.28 1.29
C THR A 78 -15.93 -0.17 0.77
N GLY A 79 -15.63 0.83 1.60
CA GLY A 79 -14.67 1.90 1.26
C GLY A 79 -13.26 1.36 1.01
N MET A 80 -12.84 0.35 1.78
CA MET A 80 -11.50 -0.25 1.70
C MET A 80 -11.32 -1.23 0.53
N ALA A 81 -12.37 -1.58 -0.20
CA ALA A 81 -12.29 -2.51 -1.33
C ALA A 81 -11.27 -2.07 -2.40
N ARG A 82 -11.22 -0.76 -2.73
CA ARG A 82 -10.26 -0.20 -3.69
C ARG A 82 -8.81 -0.26 -3.18
N PRO A 83 -8.49 0.25 -1.97
CA PRO A 83 -7.16 0.07 -1.38
C PRO A 83 -6.69 -1.39 -1.31
N LEU A 84 -7.59 -2.33 -0.97
CA LEU A 84 -7.24 -3.75 -0.91
C LEU A 84 -6.99 -4.37 -2.29
N ARG A 85 -7.67 -3.89 -3.34
CA ARG A 85 -7.44 -4.35 -4.72
C ARG A 85 -6.01 -4.11 -5.19
N VAL A 86 -5.32 -3.11 -4.65
CA VAL A 86 -3.95 -2.77 -5.05
C VAL A 86 -2.96 -3.86 -4.66
N MET A 87 -3.15 -4.48 -3.49
CA MET A 87 -2.36 -5.65 -3.09
C MET A 87 -2.56 -6.81 -4.07
N GLN A 88 -3.79 -6.97 -4.59
CA GLN A 88 -4.10 -7.99 -5.59
C GLN A 88 -3.40 -7.67 -6.92
N THR A 89 -3.52 -6.44 -7.43
CA THR A 89 -2.88 -6.03 -8.69
C THR A 89 -1.35 -6.13 -8.65
N ILE A 90 -0.72 -5.81 -7.51
CA ILE A 90 0.73 -6.01 -7.32
C ILE A 90 1.05 -7.51 -7.29
N GLY A 91 0.22 -8.31 -6.63
CA GLY A 91 0.33 -9.76 -6.65
C GLY A 91 0.25 -10.33 -8.07
N GLU A 92 -0.70 -9.87 -8.89
CA GLU A 92 -0.86 -10.26 -10.29
C GLU A 92 0.39 -9.94 -11.13
N LEU A 93 0.98 -8.75 -10.95
CA LEU A 93 2.25 -8.41 -11.61
C LEU A 93 3.38 -9.38 -11.20
N ILE A 94 3.52 -9.64 -9.90
CA ILE A 94 4.54 -10.56 -9.40
C ILE A 94 4.30 -11.96 -9.95
N GLN A 95 3.05 -12.43 -9.97
CA GLN A 95 2.68 -13.73 -10.50
C GLN A 95 3.05 -13.86 -11.98
N ARG A 96 2.87 -12.79 -12.77
CA ARG A 96 3.32 -12.78 -14.17
C ARG A 96 4.83 -13.01 -14.28
N TYR A 97 5.63 -12.27 -13.50
CA TYR A 97 7.09 -12.48 -13.47
C TYR A 97 7.49 -13.88 -12.97
N GLN A 98 6.67 -14.50 -12.12
CA GLN A 98 6.88 -15.90 -11.71
C GLN A 98 6.61 -16.88 -12.84
N GLN A 99 5.53 -16.68 -13.60
CA GLN A 99 5.17 -17.52 -14.76
C GLN A 99 6.21 -17.42 -15.87
N GLU A 100 6.84 -16.26 -16.03
CA GLU A 100 7.93 -16.03 -16.98
C GLU A 100 9.28 -16.55 -16.49
N GLY A 101 9.35 -17.11 -15.27
CA GLY A 101 10.59 -17.66 -14.69
C GLY A 101 11.59 -16.60 -14.22
N VAL A 102 11.20 -15.33 -14.18
CA VAL A 102 12.04 -14.23 -13.67
C VAL A 102 12.13 -14.29 -12.15
N LEU A 103 11.00 -14.60 -11.49
CA LEU A 103 10.89 -14.78 -10.04
C LEU A 103 10.52 -16.23 -9.69
N ARG A 104 10.97 -16.72 -8.54
CA ARG A 104 10.56 -18.02 -8.01
C ARG A 104 9.06 -18.02 -7.71
N ALA A 105 8.42 -19.17 -7.93
CA ALA A 105 7.01 -19.34 -7.59
C ALA A 105 6.80 -19.27 -6.06
N GLU A 106 5.88 -18.40 -5.64
CA GLU A 106 5.39 -18.28 -4.26
C GLU A 106 4.01 -17.63 -4.28
N PRO A 107 3.16 -17.78 -3.23
CA PRO A 107 1.83 -17.19 -3.22
C PRO A 107 1.88 -15.67 -3.50
N PRO A 108 1.19 -15.16 -4.54
CA PRO A 108 1.35 -13.78 -5.00
C PRO A 108 1.10 -12.72 -3.93
N LEU A 109 0.10 -12.94 -3.07
CA LEU A 109 -0.19 -12.03 -1.95
C LEU A 109 0.90 -12.04 -0.88
N HIS A 110 1.56 -13.17 -0.63
CA HIS A 110 2.71 -13.22 0.28
C HIS A 110 3.89 -12.45 -0.30
N ALA A 111 4.12 -12.57 -1.60
CA ALA A 111 5.17 -11.84 -2.30
C ALA A 111 4.91 -10.32 -2.24
N ALA A 112 3.70 -9.88 -2.57
CA ALA A 112 3.28 -8.49 -2.46
C ALA A 112 3.38 -7.95 -1.02
N ALA A 113 2.97 -8.75 -0.03
CA ALA A 113 3.09 -8.38 1.38
C ALA A 113 4.56 -8.26 1.83
N ALA A 114 5.46 -9.12 1.35
CA ALA A 114 6.88 -9.01 1.63
C ALA A 114 7.51 -7.77 0.98
N LEU A 115 7.03 -7.35 -0.19
CA LEU A 115 7.47 -6.13 -0.87
C LEU A 115 7.02 -4.87 -0.12
N LEU A 116 5.74 -4.80 0.27
CA LEU A 116 5.14 -3.57 0.81
C LEU A 116 5.16 -3.49 2.35
N GLY A 117 5.23 -4.63 3.03
CA GLY A 117 5.12 -4.75 4.48
C GLY A 117 6.05 -3.80 5.25
N PRO A 118 7.35 -3.70 4.91
CA PRO A 118 8.24 -2.75 5.55
C PRO A 118 7.78 -1.30 5.41
N LEU A 119 7.33 -0.88 4.22
CA LEU A 119 6.84 0.49 3.98
C LEU A 119 5.59 0.79 4.83
N VAL A 120 4.65 -0.15 4.89
CA VAL A 120 3.45 -0.05 5.74
C VAL A 120 3.85 0.09 7.20
N PHE A 121 4.72 -0.79 7.69
CA PHE A 121 5.18 -0.79 9.08
C PHE A 121 5.83 0.54 9.47
N PHE A 122 6.76 1.06 8.65
CA PHE A 122 7.42 2.33 8.94
C PHE A 122 6.47 3.53 8.85
N ALA A 123 5.49 3.50 7.96
CA ALA A 123 4.47 4.55 7.88
C ALA A 123 3.57 4.58 9.13
N MET A 124 3.19 3.41 9.64
CA MET A 124 2.44 3.27 10.89
C MET A 124 3.25 3.76 12.09
N ALA A 125 4.56 3.48 12.11
CA ALA A 125 5.44 3.85 13.21
C ALA A 125 5.77 5.36 13.25
N ARG A 126 5.54 6.13 12.18
CA ARG A 126 6.11 7.48 11.94
C ARG A 126 5.95 8.51 13.08
N ASN A 127 4.89 8.44 13.89
CA ASN A 127 4.67 9.37 15.02
C ASN A 127 4.96 8.76 16.40
N THR A 128 5.69 7.65 16.43
CA THR A 128 6.10 7.01 17.69
C THR A 128 7.52 7.43 18.05
N HIS A 129 7.89 7.34 19.34
CA HIS A 129 9.29 7.50 19.77
C HIS A 129 10.24 6.52 19.08
N PHE A 130 9.71 5.37 18.63
CA PHE A 130 10.45 4.37 17.88
C PHE A 130 10.84 4.88 16.48
N ALA A 131 10.04 5.74 15.83
CA ALA A 131 10.34 6.27 14.49
C ALA A 131 11.68 7.00 14.42
N ALA A 132 12.05 7.73 15.47
CA ALA A 132 13.29 8.50 15.53
C ALA A 132 14.55 7.62 15.49
N GLN A 133 14.39 6.31 15.72
CA GLN A 133 15.48 5.33 15.71
C GLN A 133 15.58 4.56 14.38
N ILE A 134 14.63 4.76 13.47
CA ILE A 134 14.55 4.03 12.20
C ILE A 134 15.24 4.87 11.11
N PRO A 135 16.28 4.34 10.45
CA PRO A 135 16.90 5.04 9.32
C PRO A 135 15.89 5.17 8.16
N PRO A 136 16.01 6.21 7.31
CA PRO A 136 15.18 6.33 6.11
C PRO A 136 15.29 5.09 5.22
N VAL A 137 14.15 4.65 4.68
CA VAL A 137 14.11 3.51 3.77
C VAL A 137 14.80 3.87 2.46
N ASN A 138 15.88 3.15 2.13
CA ASN A 138 16.44 3.15 0.78
C ASN A 138 15.62 2.19 -0.10
N LEU A 139 14.77 2.77 -0.97
CA LEU A 139 13.86 2.00 -1.81
C LEU A 139 14.58 1.11 -2.83
N GLU A 140 15.68 1.60 -3.41
CA GLU A 140 16.47 0.84 -4.37
C GLU A 140 17.09 -0.39 -3.70
N ALA A 141 17.73 -0.20 -2.54
CA ALA A 141 18.31 -1.29 -1.77
C ALA A 141 17.23 -2.30 -1.32
N HIS A 142 16.04 -1.82 -0.93
CA HIS A 142 14.91 -2.68 -0.57
C HIS A 142 14.45 -3.54 -1.76
N VAL A 143 14.29 -2.96 -2.95
CA VAL A 143 13.90 -3.70 -4.16
C VAL A 143 15.01 -4.67 -4.59
N GLN A 144 16.27 -4.26 -4.52
CA GLN A 144 17.40 -5.14 -4.83
C GLN A 144 17.42 -6.36 -3.91
N ALA A 145 17.32 -6.17 -2.59
CA ALA A 145 17.27 -7.27 -1.63
C ALA A 145 16.05 -8.18 -1.84
N TYR A 146 14.89 -7.58 -2.14
CA TYR A 146 13.67 -8.32 -2.46
C TYR A 146 13.87 -9.25 -3.66
N LEU A 147 14.50 -8.74 -4.72
CA LEU A 147 14.81 -9.47 -5.95
C LEU A 147 15.90 -10.51 -5.75
N GLU A 148 16.96 -10.20 -5.02
CA GLU A 148 18.04 -11.16 -4.75
C GLU A 148 17.53 -12.41 -4.04
N GLY A 149 16.56 -12.25 -3.13
CA GLY A 149 15.91 -13.37 -2.46
C GLY A 149 14.91 -14.18 -3.32
N ARG A 150 14.58 -13.72 -4.53
CA ARG A 150 13.48 -14.28 -5.35
C ARG A 150 13.81 -14.54 -6.81
N ARG A 151 14.85 -13.94 -7.38
CA ARG A 151 15.24 -14.18 -8.77
C ARG A 151 15.62 -15.65 -8.95
N VAL A 152 15.10 -16.26 -10.01
CA VAL A 152 15.57 -17.58 -10.42
C VAL A 152 16.99 -17.40 -10.95
N ARG A 153 17.95 -18.11 -10.36
CA ARG A 153 19.31 -18.14 -10.89
C ARG A 153 19.30 -19.04 -12.11
N SER A 154 19.57 -18.49 -13.29
CA SER A 154 19.93 -19.29 -14.45
C SER A 154 21.21 -20.05 -14.09
N GLY A 155 21.10 -21.38 -13.99
CA GLY A 155 22.25 -22.27 -13.82
C GLY A 155 23.11 -22.33 -15.08
#